data_AF-A0A3C1A4T0-F1
#
_entry.id   AF-A0A3C1A4T0-F1
#
_cell.length_a   1.000
_cell.length_b   1.000
_cell.length_c   1.000
_cell.angle_alpha   90.00
_cell.angle_beta   90.00
_cell.angle_gamma   90.00
#
_symmetry.space_group_name_H-M   'P 1'
#
loop_
_entity.id
_entity.type
_entity.pdbx_description
1 polymer ?
#
loop_
_entity_poly.entity_id
_entity_poly.type
_entity_poly.pdbx_seq_one_letter_code
_entity_poly.pdbx_strand_id
1 'polypeptide(L)'
;MGKQEKVSRPDFFRRLKRNKEFASVSGETKTAVCEVFPLRDYWLLLFFENGEVRLYDCAWVLKVSALEMLNKKKFLQKVKADHGVVKWNKYLAISSEELYDNSTPLTDGEGKILQLL
;
A
#
# COMPACT_ATOMS: atom_id res chain seq x y z
N MET A 1 -26.12 19.54 16.35
CA MET A 1 -25.71 19.53 14.92
C MET A 1 -24.51 18.62 14.77
N GLY A 2 -24.75 17.36 14.36
CA GLY A 2 -23.68 16.41 14.08
C GLY A 2 -22.88 16.88 12.88
N LYS A 3 -21.62 17.23 13.08
CA LYS A 3 -20.70 17.50 11.98
C LYS A 3 -20.57 16.19 11.20
N GLN A 4 -21.09 16.15 9.99
CA GLN A 4 -20.78 15.10 9.04
C GLN A 4 -19.27 15.12 8.84
N GLU A 5 -18.61 14.13 9.44
CA GLU A 5 -17.22 13.82 9.20
C GLU A 5 -17.15 13.41 7.72
N LYS A 6 -16.82 14.39 6.87
CA LYS A 6 -16.55 14.15 5.45
C LYS A 6 -15.41 13.15 5.44
N VAL A 7 -15.74 11.87 5.27
CA VAL A 7 -14.79 10.83 4.92
C VAL A 7 -14.18 11.29 3.61
N SER A 8 -13.07 12.03 3.71
CA SER A 8 -12.29 12.48 2.58
C SER A 8 -12.08 11.25 1.72
N ARG A 9 -12.44 11.32 0.43
CA ARG A 9 -12.11 10.23 -0.50
C ARG A 9 -10.65 9.89 -0.24
N PRO A 10 -10.33 8.64 0.13
CA PRO A 10 -8.98 8.27 0.55
C PRO A 10 -7.97 8.87 -0.43
N ASP A 11 -6.94 9.56 0.06
CA ASP A 11 -6.01 10.33 -0.78
C ASP A 11 -5.42 9.49 -1.94
N PHE A 12 -5.41 8.17 -1.79
CA PHE A 12 -5.01 7.25 -2.84
C PHE A 12 -5.90 7.26 -4.10
N PHE A 13 -7.20 7.60 -4.04
CA PHE A 13 -8.02 7.70 -5.27
C PHE A 13 -7.53 8.84 -6.17
N ARG A 14 -7.07 9.95 -5.57
CA ARG A 14 -6.42 11.04 -6.30
C ARG A 14 -5.11 10.54 -6.91
N ARG A 15 -4.36 9.71 -6.19
CA ARG A 15 -3.11 9.09 -6.66
C ARG A 15 -3.33 8.11 -7.83
N LEU A 16 -4.31 7.21 -7.74
CA LEU A 16 -4.63 6.23 -8.79
C LEU A 16 -4.94 6.92 -10.13
N LYS A 17 -5.70 8.01 -10.09
CA LYS A 17 -6.01 8.82 -11.29
C LYS A 17 -4.73 9.37 -11.92
N ARG A 18 -3.82 9.93 -11.12
CA ARG A 18 -2.53 10.46 -11.58
C ARG A 18 -1.60 9.39 -12.16
N ASN A 19 -1.57 8.17 -11.60
CA ASN A 19 -0.70 7.10 -12.10
C ASN A 19 -1.14 6.56 -13.46
N LYS A 20 -2.44 6.53 -13.78
CA LYS A 20 -2.94 6.16 -15.12
C LYS A 20 -2.38 7.07 -16.22
N GLU A 21 -2.08 8.32 -15.91
CA GLU A 21 -1.53 9.30 -16.86
C GLU A 21 0.00 9.16 -17.02
N PHE A 22 0.70 8.59 -16.03
CA PHE A 22 2.17 8.53 -15.97
C PHE A 22 2.78 7.24 -16.57
N ALA A 23 2.02 6.14 -16.64
CA ALA A 23 2.50 4.82 -17.11
C ALA A 23 2.94 4.75 -18.60
N SER A 24 3.00 5.89 -19.30
CA SER A 24 3.28 5.98 -20.73
C SER A 24 4.76 6.18 -21.09
N VAL A 25 5.69 6.22 -20.12
CA VAL A 25 7.10 6.60 -20.38
C VAL A 25 8.11 5.78 -19.56
N SER A 26 9.06 5.16 -20.27
CA SER A 26 10.35 4.57 -19.82
C SER A 26 10.39 3.06 -19.51
N GLY A 27 11.45 2.41 -20.01
CA GLY A 27 11.71 0.96 -19.96
C GLY A 27 12.74 0.52 -18.92
N GLU A 28 12.84 1.21 -17.78
CA GLU A 28 13.64 0.78 -16.64
C GLU A 28 12.74 0.23 -15.52
N THR A 29 13.00 -0.99 -15.07
CA THR A 29 12.24 -1.68 -14.03
C THR A 29 12.58 -1.13 -12.64
N LYS A 30 12.12 0.08 -12.32
CA LYS A 30 12.32 0.69 -11.00
C LYS A 30 11.28 0.14 -10.00
N THR A 31 11.64 -0.93 -9.30
CA THR A 31 10.77 -1.64 -8.33
C THR A 31 10.75 -1.01 -6.94
N ALA A 32 11.35 0.17 -6.74
CA ALA A 32 11.27 0.86 -5.45
C ALA A 32 9.84 1.36 -5.19
N VAL A 33 9.37 1.18 -3.95
CA VAL A 33 8.06 1.66 -3.50
C VAL A 33 8.16 3.13 -3.09
N CYS A 34 7.36 3.98 -3.73
CA CYS A 34 7.31 5.42 -3.44
C CYS A 34 6.16 5.82 -2.52
N GLU A 35 5.08 5.03 -2.48
CA GLU A 35 3.91 5.31 -1.65
C GLU A 35 3.20 4.01 -1.29
N VAL A 36 2.60 3.97 -0.10
CA VAL A 36 1.86 2.80 0.40
C VAL A 36 0.63 3.26 1.17
N PHE A 37 -0.48 2.58 0.95
CA PHE A 37 -1.70 2.79 1.73
C PHE A 37 -2.15 1.48 2.36
N PRO A 38 -2.39 1.45 3.68
CA PRO A 38 -3.03 0.32 4.32
C PRO A 38 -4.51 0.24 3.93
N LEU A 39 -4.96 -0.96 3.60
CA LEU A 39 -6.35 -1.31 3.30
C LEU A 39 -6.93 -2.22 4.40
N ARG A 40 -8.19 -2.65 4.24
CA ARG A 40 -8.79 -3.66 5.12
C ARG A 40 -8.10 -5.01 4.95
N ASP A 41 -8.34 -5.89 5.92
CA ASP A 41 -7.85 -7.28 5.90
C ASP A 41 -6.34 -7.42 5.65
N TYR A 42 -5.58 -6.40 6.08
CA TYR A 42 -4.11 -6.37 6.00
C TYR A 42 -3.56 -6.33 4.58
N TRP A 43 -4.37 -5.85 3.64
CA TRP A 43 -3.88 -5.51 2.31
C TRP A 43 -3.13 -4.19 2.32
N LEU A 44 -2.13 -4.09 1.46
CA LEU A 44 -1.41 -2.87 1.15
C LEU A 44 -1.62 -2.53 -0.32
N LEU A 45 -1.91 -1.26 -0.59
CA LEU A 45 -1.85 -0.69 -1.91
C LEU A 45 -0.48 -0.04 -2.10
N LEU A 46 0.32 -0.59 -3.00
CA LEU A 46 1.69 -0.19 -3.27
C LEU A 46 1.76 0.63 -4.55
N PHE A 47 2.49 1.74 -4.51
CA PHE A 47 2.83 2.53 -5.68
C PHE A 47 4.33 2.45 -5.93
N PHE A 48 4.70 1.88 -7.07
CA PHE A 48 6.07 1.73 -7.49
C PHE A 48 6.52 2.94 -8.31
N GLU A 49 7.82 3.24 -8.28
CA GLU A 49 8.39 4.36 -9.04
C GLU A 49 8.28 4.16 -10.56
N ASN A 50 8.18 2.92 -11.04
CA ASN A 50 7.90 2.59 -12.44
C ASN A 50 6.43 2.85 -12.86
N GLY A 51 5.60 3.38 -11.95
CA GLY A 51 4.19 3.69 -12.21
C GLY A 51 3.22 2.54 -11.93
N GLU A 52 3.72 1.31 -11.69
CA GLU A 52 2.86 0.19 -11.31
C GLU A 52 2.18 0.41 -9.96
N VAL A 53 0.96 -0.09 -9.89
CA VAL A 53 0.19 -0.15 -8.66
C VAL A 53 -0.10 -1.61 -8.38
N ARG A 54 0.21 -2.08 -7.17
CA ARG A 54 0.06 -3.50 -6.82
C ARG A 54 -0.57 -3.67 -5.44
N LEU A 55 -1.21 -4.81 -5.24
CA LEU A 55 -1.84 -5.21 -3.99
C LEU A 55 -1.03 -6.32 -3.31
N TYR A 56 -0.69 -6.13 -2.04
CA TYR A 56 0.09 -7.10 -1.26
C TYR A 56 -0.65 -7.50 0.02
N ASP A 57 -0.75 -8.80 0.28
CA ASP A 57 -1.29 -9.32 1.55
C ASP A 57 -0.17 -9.40 2.59
N CYS A 58 -0.24 -8.54 3.62
CA CYS A 58 0.73 -8.52 4.71
C CYS A 58 0.20 -9.15 6.01
N ALA A 59 -0.85 -9.97 5.95
CA ALA A 59 -1.41 -10.63 7.14
C ALA A 59 -0.37 -11.47 7.90
N TRP A 60 0.65 -11.99 7.21
CA TRP A 60 1.76 -12.73 7.83
C TRP A 60 2.56 -11.88 8.84
N VAL A 61 2.64 -10.56 8.63
CA VAL A 61 3.36 -9.64 9.53
C VAL A 61 2.76 -9.64 10.94
N LEU A 62 1.45 -9.88 11.05
CA LEU A 62 0.77 -10.00 12.34
C LEU A 62 1.19 -11.23 13.14
N LYS A 63 1.68 -12.27 12.46
CA LYS A 63 2.19 -13.49 13.11
C LYS A 63 3.61 -13.27 13.64
N VAL A 64 4.37 -12.39 13.00
CA VAL A 64 5.77 -12.09 13.36
C VAL A 64 5.87 -11.12 14.53
N SER A 65 4.97 -10.14 14.63
CA SER A 65 4.99 -9.20 15.75
C SER A 65 4.18 -9.73 16.94
N ALA A 66 4.82 -10.48 17.83
CA ALA A 66 4.22 -10.92 19.10
C ALA A 66 3.82 -9.73 20.00
N LEU A 67 4.40 -8.55 19.77
CA LEU A 67 4.35 -7.39 20.66
C LEU A 67 3.25 -6.34 20.35
N GLU A 68 2.60 -6.38 19.17
CA GLU A 68 1.53 -5.42 18.82
C GLU A 68 0.15 -6.07 18.57
N MET A 69 -0.03 -7.34 18.98
CA MET A 69 -1.31 -8.06 18.86
C MET A 69 -2.50 -7.36 19.54
N LEU A 70 -2.25 -6.47 20.51
CA LEU A 70 -3.27 -5.71 21.23
C LEU A 70 -3.92 -4.60 20.38
N ASN A 71 -3.31 -4.17 19.27
CA ASN A 71 -3.93 -3.17 18.39
C ASN A 71 -3.54 -3.31 16.91
N LYS A 72 -3.98 -4.42 16.30
CA LYS A 72 -3.70 -4.76 14.90
C LYS A 72 -4.04 -3.64 13.90
N LYS A 73 -5.11 -2.88 14.16
CA LYS A 73 -5.53 -1.75 13.31
C LYS A 73 -4.54 -0.59 13.39
N LYS A 74 -4.12 -0.18 14.60
CA LYS A 74 -3.12 0.90 14.77
C LYS A 74 -1.76 0.50 14.24
N PHE A 75 -1.37 -0.76 14.38
CA PHE A 75 -0.13 -1.26 13.81
C PHE A 75 -0.12 -1.13 12.29
N LEU A 76 -1.16 -1.61 11.60
CA LEU A 76 -1.26 -1.51 10.14
C LEU A 76 -1.17 -0.06 9.64
N GLN A 77 -1.76 0.89 10.38
CA GLN A 77 -1.73 2.32 10.05
C GLN A 77 -0.35 2.99 10.21
N LYS A 78 0.64 2.33 10.83
CA LYS A 78 2.02 2.85 10.92
C LYS A 78 2.86 2.58 9.66
N VAL A 79 2.34 1.80 8.72
CA VAL A 79 3.04 1.45 7.49
C VAL A 79 3.44 2.69 6.72
N LYS A 80 4.68 2.73 6.22
CA LYS A 80 5.17 3.81 5.35
C LYS A 80 6.19 3.30 4.33
N ALA A 81 6.25 3.98 3.20
CA ALA A 81 7.32 3.84 2.24
C ALA A 81 8.51 4.70 2.70
N ASP A 82 9.71 4.13 2.70
CA ASP A 82 10.93 4.83 3.10
C ASP A 82 12.12 4.23 2.36
N HIS A 83 12.90 5.05 1.64
CA HIS A 83 14.04 4.58 0.84
C HIS A 83 13.72 3.40 -0.09
N GLY A 84 12.53 3.37 -0.70
CA GLY A 84 12.13 2.31 -1.64
C GLY A 84 11.57 1.03 -1.01
N VAL A 85 11.57 0.93 0.33
CA VAL A 85 11.03 -0.22 1.07
C VAL A 85 9.76 0.15 1.83
N VAL A 86 8.97 -0.86 2.24
CA VAL A 86 7.81 -0.66 3.12
C VAL A 86 8.18 -1.06 4.55
N LYS A 87 7.98 -0.17 5.52
CA LYS A 87 8.35 -0.43 6.92
C LYS A 87 7.31 0.05 7.92
N TRP A 88 7.29 -0.61 9.08
CA TRP A 88 6.44 -0.23 10.23
C TRP A 88 7.24 0.39 11.36
N ASN A 89 8.48 -0.06 11.54
CA ASN A 89 9.40 0.44 12.55
C ASN A 89 10.85 0.12 12.13
N LYS A 90 11.83 0.36 13.01
CA LYS A 90 13.25 0.11 12.73
C LYS A 90 13.63 -1.37 12.58
N TYR A 91 12.75 -2.29 12.99
CA TYR A 91 13.01 -3.73 13.02
C TYR A 91 12.19 -4.51 12.00
N LEU A 92 11.20 -3.87 11.39
CA LEU A 92 10.27 -4.52 10.46
C LEU A 92 10.12 -3.67 9.21
N ALA A 93 10.73 -4.19 8.14
CA ALA A 93 10.64 -3.69 6.79
C ALA A 93 10.53 -4.87 5.81
N ILE A 94 9.93 -4.62 4.65
CA ILE A 94 9.80 -5.55 3.54
C ILE A 94 10.49 -4.89 2.33
N SER A 95 11.39 -5.61 1.67
CA SER A 95 12.13 -5.11 0.51
C SER A 95 11.21 -4.87 -0.68
N SER A 96 11.62 -3.98 -1.59
CA SER A 96 10.93 -3.74 -2.85
C SER A 96 10.80 -5.00 -3.72
N GLU A 97 11.82 -5.86 -3.73
CA GLU A 97 11.86 -7.11 -4.48
C GLU A 97 10.78 -8.09 -3.99
N GLU A 98 10.75 -8.36 -2.68
CA GLU A 98 9.72 -9.20 -2.04
C GLU A 98 8.31 -8.67 -2.32
N LEU A 99 8.13 -7.35 -2.22
CA LEU A 99 6.84 -6.72 -2.51
C LEU A 99 6.46 -6.85 -3.98
N TYR A 100 7.40 -6.69 -4.91
CA TYR A 100 7.11 -6.76 -6.33
C TYR A 100 6.74 -8.18 -6.77
N ASP A 101 7.52 -9.17 -6.33
CA ASP A 101 7.38 -10.57 -6.72
C ASP A 101 6.12 -11.23 -6.13
N ASN A 102 5.74 -10.83 -4.91
CA ASN A 102 4.62 -11.45 -4.18
C ASN A 102 3.35 -10.59 -4.13
N SER A 103 3.31 -9.44 -4.83
CA SER A 103 2.09 -8.63 -4.98
C SER A 103 1.40 -8.89 -6.30
N THR A 104 0.09 -8.60 -6.35
CA THR A 104 -0.71 -8.69 -7.58
C THR A 104 -0.82 -7.33 -8.27
N PRO A 105 -0.51 -7.21 -9.58
CA PRO A 105 -0.75 -5.98 -10.31
C PRO A 105 -2.23 -5.58 -10.27
N LEU A 106 -2.48 -4.28 -10.07
CA LEU A 106 -3.84 -3.73 -10.06
C LEU A 106 -4.25 -3.33 -11.48
N THR A 107 -4.68 -4.30 -12.29
CA THR A 107 -5.15 -4.07 -13.67
C THR A 107 -6.60 -3.56 -13.73
N ASP A 108 -7.47 -4.02 -12.82
CA ASP A 108 -8.89 -3.61 -12.72
C ASP A 108 -9.09 -2.49 -11.69
N GLY A 109 -8.33 -1.39 -11.89
CA GLY A 109 -7.94 -0.29 -10.99
C GLY A 109 -8.90 0.25 -9.91
N GLU A 110 -10.18 -0.09 -9.90
CA GLU A 110 -11.16 0.42 -8.91
C GLU A 110 -12.00 -0.70 -8.27
N GLY A 111 -12.46 -1.69 -9.05
CA GLY A 111 -13.36 -2.74 -8.54
C GLY A 111 -12.73 -3.60 -7.44
N LYS A 112 -11.47 -4.00 -7.62
CA LYS A 112 -10.74 -4.80 -6.64
C LYS A 112 -10.39 -4.03 -5.36
N ILE A 113 -10.16 -2.71 -5.48
CA ILE A 113 -9.89 -1.84 -4.32
C ILE A 113 -11.17 -1.59 -3.52
N LEU A 114 -12.31 -1.38 -4.17
CA LEU A 114 -13.59 -1.12 -3.48
C LEU A 114 -13.99 -2.27 -2.55
N GLN A 115 -13.58 -3.50 -2.84
CA GLN A 115 -13.80 -4.66 -1.96
C GLN A 115 -12.89 -4.67 -0.71
N LEU A 116 -11.80 -3.90 -0.74
CA LEU A 116 -10.76 -3.85 0.31
C LEU A 116 -10.79 -2.54 1.12
N LEU A 117 -11.79 -1.67 0.87
CA LEU A 117 -12.01 -0.39 1.55
C LEU A 117 -12.97 -0.48 2.71
#